data_AF-A0A4R7V868-F1
#
_entry.id   AF-A0A4R7V868-F1
#
_cell.length_a   1.000
_cell.length_b   1.000
_cell.length_c   1.000
_cell.angle_alpha   90.00
_cell.angle_beta   90.00
_cell.angle_gamma   90.00
#
_symmetry.space_group_name_H-M   'P 1'
#
loop_
_entity.id
_entity.type
_entity.pdbx_description
1 polymer ?
#
loop_
_entity_poly.entity_id
_entity_poly.type
_entity_poly.pdbx_seq_one_letter_code
_entity_poly.pdbx_strand_id
1 'polypeptide(L)' 'MHDYLQDLERGFAIPIKRVREYPGLTADELAGTLGKFHPPQGYTLIDRHPQLSSVCDSLTAATMMRELVAQHPASVS' A
#
# COMPACT_ATOMS: atom_id res chain seq x y z
N MET A 1 -2.23 7.89 24.40
CA MET A 1 -3.19 7.27 23.46
C MET A 1 -2.99 7.98 22.12
N HIS A 2 -2.92 7.28 21.00
CA HIS A 2 -2.69 7.94 19.72
C HIS A 2 -3.96 8.66 19.26
N ASP A 3 -3.84 9.90 18.79
CA ASP A 3 -4.98 10.76 18.41
C ASP A 3 -5.90 10.12 17.35
N TYR A 4 -5.37 9.26 16.47
CA TYR A 4 -6.16 8.55 15.45
C TYR A 4 -7.02 7.39 16.00
N LEU A 5 -6.83 7.01 17.27
CA LEU A 5 -7.66 6.04 18.01
C LEU A 5 -8.63 6.74 18.97
N GLN A 6 -8.61 8.07 19.02
CA GLN A 6 -9.52 8.82 19.87
C GLN A 6 -10.97 8.44 19.49
N ASP A 7 -11.79 8.19 20.49
CA ASP A 7 -13.21 7.80 20.35
C ASP A 7 -13.47 6.41 19.73
N LEU A 8 -12.42 5.61 19.45
CA LEU A 8 -12.56 4.22 19.05
C LEU A 8 -12.41 3.28 20.26
N GLU A 9 -13.39 2.39 20.48
CA GLU A 9 -13.31 1.35 21.52
C GLU A 9 -12.13 0.38 21.25
N ARG A 10 -11.80 0.15 19.97
CA ARG A 10 -10.76 -0.79 19.53
C ARG A 10 -10.06 -0.29 18.27
N GLY A 11 -8.77 -0.61 18.17
CA GLY A 11 -7.98 -0.44 16.96
C GLY A 11 -7.64 -1.78 16.30
N PHE A 12 -7.40 -1.77 14.99
CA PHE A 12 -6.91 -2.93 14.24
C PHE A 12 -5.49 -2.70 13.78
N ALA A 13 -4.65 -3.73 13.88
CA ALA A 13 -3.29 -3.72 13.36
C ALA A 13 -3.19 -4.67 12.15
N ILE A 14 -2.65 -4.17 11.04
CA ILE A 14 -2.34 -4.98 9.85
C ILE A 14 -0.82 -5.20 9.85
N PRO A 15 -0.33 -6.39 10.26
CA PRO A 15 1.11 -6.63 10.32
C PRO A 15 1.69 -6.73 8.91
N ILE A 16 2.59 -5.80 8.58
CA ILE A 16 3.36 -5.86 7.34
C ILE A 16 4.50 -6.87 7.53
N LYS A 17 4.47 -7.96 6.75
CA LYS A 17 5.48 -9.04 6.83
C LYS A 17 6.63 -8.86 5.84
N ARG A 18 6.37 -8.17 4.74
CA ARG A 18 7.31 -7.98 3.64
C ARG A 18 6.99 -6.69 2.90
N VAL A 19 8.03 -5.95 2.55
CA VAL A 19 7.97 -4.74 1.74
C VAL A 19 8.87 -4.93 0.53
N ARG A 20 8.37 -4.58 -0.64
CA ARG A 20 9.12 -4.53 -1.90
C ARG A 20 9.06 -3.14 -2.45
N GLU A 21 10.21 -2.63 -2.85
CA GLU A 21 10.36 -1.31 -3.46
C GLU A 21 10.68 -1.49 -4.93
N TYR A 22 9.98 -0.74 -5.77
CA TYR A 22 10.11 -0.72 -7.23
C TYR A 22 10.40 0.73 -7.66
N PRO A 23 10.96 0.94 -8.86
CA PRO A 23 11.09 2.27 -9.42
C PRO A 23 9.73 3.01 -9.37
N GLY A 24 9.74 4.22 -8.83
CA GLY A 24 8.53 5.02 -8.71
C GLY A 24 8.04 5.53 -10.07
N LEU A 25 6.75 5.85 -10.14
CA LEU A 25 6.16 6.63 -11.22
C LEU A 25 6.20 8.11 -10.86
N THR A 26 6.37 8.96 -11.86
CA THR A 26 6.13 10.40 -11.71
C THR A 26 4.65 10.69 -11.44
N ALA A 27 4.36 11.87 -10.90
CA ALA A 27 2.98 12.30 -10.67
C ALA A 27 2.14 12.31 -11.96
N ASP A 28 2.75 12.70 -13.08
CA ASP A 28 2.07 12.78 -14.38
C ASP A 28 1.74 11.39 -14.95
N GLU A 29 2.67 10.44 -14.86
CA GLU A 29 2.43 9.04 -15.26
C GLU A 29 1.32 8.40 -14.43
N LEU A 30 1.36 8.65 -13.12
CA LEU A 30 0.35 8.15 -12.19
C LEU A 30 -1.02 8.78 -12.48
N ALA A 31 -1.09 10.09 -12.68
CA ALA A 31 -2.33 10.80 -13.00
C ALA A 31 -2.90 10.38 -14.37
N GLY A 32 -2.04 10.17 -15.37
CA GLY A 32 -2.43 9.68 -16.69
C GLY A 32 -3.07 8.29 -16.65
N THR A 33 -2.57 7.42 -15.77
CA THR A 33 -3.09 6.04 -15.64
C THR A 33 -4.33 5.96 -14.74
N LEU A 34 -4.30 6.66 -13.60
CA LEU A 34 -5.38 6.64 -12.62
C LEU A 34 -6.58 7.51 -13.03
N GLY A 35 -6.37 8.54 -13.85
CA GLY A 35 -7.42 9.44 -14.32
C GLY A 35 -8.21 10.05 -13.16
N LYS A 36 -9.48 9.68 -13.04
CA LYS A 36 -10.41 10.16 -11.99
C LYS A 36 -10.44 9.26 -10.75
N PHE A 37 -9.51 8.33 -10.60
CA PHE A 37 -9.43 7.50 -9.41
C PHE A 37 -9.19 8.38 -8.17
N HIS A 38 -10.05 8.23 -7.18
CA HIS A 38 -9.92 8.93 -5.91
C HIS A 38 -9.32 7.99 -4.86
N PRO A 39 -8.40 8.48 -3.99
CA PRO A 39 -7.86 7.68 -2.91
C PRO A 39 -8.98 7.08 -2.03
N PRO A 40 -8.92 5.77 -1.69
CA PRO A 40 -9.93 5.15 -0.86
C PRO A 40 -9.84 5.70 0.58
N GLN A 41 -11.00 5.93 1.20
CA GLN A 41 -11.09 6.16 2.64
C GLN A 41 -11.06 4.81 3.37
N GLY A 42 -9.87 4.21 3.42
CA GLY A 42 -9.65 2.88 3.97
C GLY A 42 -8.85 2.01 2.99
N TYR A 43 -9.36 0.82 2.69
CA TYR A 43 -8.76 -0.10 1.72
C TYR A 43 -9.70 -0.35 0.54
N THR A 44 -9.11 -0.68 -0.61
CA THR A 44 -9.85 -1.18 -1.77
C THR A 44 -9.17 -2.43 -2.33
N LEU A 45 -9.93 -3.21 -3.11
CA LEU A 45 -9.40 -4.37 -3.82
C LEU A 45 -8.94 -3.93 -5.22
N ILE A 46 -7.70 -4.24 -5.58
CA ILE A 46 -7.08 -3.82 -6.85
C ILE A 46 -7.85 -4.35 -8.06
N ASP A 47 -8.32 -5.60 -8.00
CA ASP A 47 -9.07 -6.28 -9.06
C ASP A 47 -10.40 -5.60 -9.44
N ARG A 48 -10.97 -4.79 -8.54
CA ARG A 48 -12.18 -4.00 -8.79
C ARG A 48 -11.90 -2.67 -9.51
N HIS A 49 -10.63 -2.32 -9.71
CA HIS A 49 -10.19 -1.06 -10.30
C HIS A 49 -9.15 -1.31 -11.40
N PRO A 50 -9.57 -1.48 -12.66
CA PRO A 50 -8.65 -1.80 -13.77
C PRO A 50 -7.47 -0.83 -13.91
N GLN A 51 -7.71 0.46 -13.63
CA GLN A 51 -6.67 1.49 -13.63
C GLN A 51 -5.61 1.26 -12.55
N LEU A 52 -6.04 0.87 -11.35
CA LEU A 52 -5.14 0.57 -10.24
C LEU A 52 -4.37 -0.73 -10.51
N SER A 53 -5.02 -1.73 -11.10
CA SER A 53 -4.34 -2.95 -11.57
C SER A 53 -3.23 -2.62 -12.56
N SER A 54 -3.52 -1.77 -13.56
CA SER A 54 -2.53 -1.34 -14.56
C SER A 54 -1.31 -0.65 -13.94
N VAL A 55 -1.53 0.20 -12.92
CA VAL A 55 -0.43 0.81 -12.16
C VAL A 55 0.42 -0.25 -11.44
N CYS A 56 -0.23 -1.20 -10.76
CA CYS A 56 0.48 -2.29 -10.08
C CYS A 56 1.26 -3.18 -11.04
N ASP A 57 0.68 -3.51 -12.20
CA ASP A 57 1.35 -4.30 -13.24
C ASP A 57 2.58 -3.56 -13.78
N SER A 58 2.46 -2.25 -14.03
CA SER A 58 3.56 -1.40 -14.50
C SER A 58 4.71 -1.31 -13.47
N LEU A 59 4.39 -1.11 -12.19
CA LEU A 59 5.39 -1.08 -11.11
C LEU A 59 6.11 -2.42 -10.95
N THR A 60 5.36 -3.53 -11.01
CA THR A 60 5.90 -4.87 -10.75
C THR A 60 6.59 -5.51 -11.96
N ALA A 61 6.39 -4.97 -13.16
CA ALA A 61 7.15 -5.35 -14.36
C ALA A 61 8.62 -4.90 -14.30
N ALA A 62 8.94 -3.87 -13.52
CA ALA A 62 10.30 -3.40 -13.31
C ALA A 62 11.08 -4.29 -12.32
N THR A 63 12.40 -4.28 -12.43
CA THR A 63 13.27 -4.96 -11.47
C THR A 63 13.08 -4.36 -10.07
N MET A 64 12.78 -5.22 -9.09
CA MET A 64 12.69 -4.85 -7.69
C MET A 64 14.01 -4.21 -7.21
N MET A 65 13.92 -3.02 -6.64
CA MET A 65 15.08 -2.27 -6.15
C MET A 65 15.52 -2.77 -4.77
N ARG A 66 14.56 -3.10 -3.92
CA ARG A 66 14.81 -3.51 -2.53
C ARG A 66 13.71 -4.44 -2.04
N GLU A 67 14.09 -5.40 -1.21
CA GLU A 67 13.16 -6.20 -0.42
C GLU A 67 13.53 -6.08 1.07
N LEU A 68 12.53 -5.91 1.92
CA LEU A 68 12.66 -5.99 3.36
C LEU A 68 11.65 -7.02 3.87
N VAL A 69 12.15 -8.07 4.52
CA VAL A 69 11.31 -9.02 5.25
C VAL A 69 11.30 -8.58 6.71
N ALA A 70 10.13 -8.18 7.21
CA ALA A 70 10.00 -7.73 8.59
C ALA A 70 10.14 -8.94 9.51
N GLN A 71 11.16 -8.91 10.37
CA GLN A 71 11.27 -9.84 11.47
C GLN A 71 10.28 -9.39 12.54
N HIS A 72 9.33 -10.25 12.90
CA HIS A 72 8.48 -9.98 14.04
C HIS A 72 9.33 -10.22 15.30
N PRO A 73 9.58 -9.22 16.16
CA PRO A 73 10.11 -9.53 17.48
C PRO A 73 9.14 -10.46 18.18
N ALA A 74 9.67 -11.46 18.88
CA ALA A 74 8.88 -12.41 19.65
C ALA A 74 7.89 -11.66 20.57
N SER A 75 6.68 -12.20 20.71
CA SER A 75 5.65 -11.67 21.59
C SER A 75 6.24 -11.34 22.96
N VAL A 76 6.06 -10.10 23.41
CA VAL A 76 6.37 -9.73 24.79
C VAL A 76 5.44 -10.57 25.67
N SER A 77 6.05 -11.45 26.46
CA SER A 77 5.39 -12.36 27.39
C SER A 77 4.84 -11.60 28.60
#